data_AF-A0A7Y5EJ95-F1
#
_entry.id   AF-A0A7Y5EJ95-F1
#
_cell.length_a   1.000
_cell.length_b   1.000
_cell.length_c   1.000
_cell.angle_alpha   90.00
_cell.angle_beta   90.00
_cell.angle_gamma   90.00
#
_symmetry.space_group_name_H-M   'P 1'
#
loop_
_entity.id
_entity.type
_entity.pdbx_description
1 polymer ?
#
loop_
_entity_poly.entity_id
_entity_poly.type
_entity_poly.pdbx_seq_one_letter_code
_entity_poly.pdbx_strand_id
1 'polypeptide(L)'
;MDAIEHWKHIIRQANSAFAHDHYALAADLYRQATFMLAQSWPQHEAQLARATVPRGEDGTALLIICLSISVQNLAQTYARQQRWRRCLSTLNRALQQVIQLQQQIPPAHPANIALLRESCNLRRELCRFSQLAAPALQDKIFCHALPVSHALH
;
A
#
# COMPACT_ATOMS: atom_id res chain seq x y z
N MET A 1 -14.76 15.34 -11.23
CA MET A 1 -14.79 13.87 -11.29
C MET A 1 -14.70 13.37 -9.87
N ASP A 2 -15.57 12.45 -9.46
CA ASP A 2 -15.49 11.82 -8.13
C ASP A 2 -14.14 11.10 -7.94
N ALA A 3 -13.57 11.14 -6.74
CA ALA A 3 -12.26 10.57 -6.43
C ALA A 3 -12.22 9.06 -6.71
N ILE A 4 -13.33 8.36 -6.43
CA ILE A 4 -13.47 6.93 -6.72
C ILE A 4 -13.56 6.67 -8.22
N GLU A 5 -14.29 7.49 -8.98
CA GLU A 5 -14.34 7.35 -10.45
C GLU A 5 -12.97 7.63 -11.10
N HIS A 6 -12.24 8.63 -10.61
CA HIS A 6 -10.88 8.88 -11.07
C HIS A 6 -9.96 7.71 -10.70
N TRP A 7 -10.10 7.15 -9.49
CA TRP A 7 -9.36 5.97 -9.06
C TRP A 7 -9.63 4.77 -9.97
N LYS A 8 -10.90 4.51 -10.32
CA LYS A 8 -11.29 3.44 -11.25
C LYS A 8 -10.61 3.59 -12.60
N HIS A 9 -10.44 4.81 -13.10
CA HIS A 9 -9.73 5.03 -14.36
C HIS A 9 -8.23 4.68 -14.23
N ILE A 10 -7.55 5.22 -13.22
CA ILE A 10 -6.12 4.98 -12.98
C ILE A 10 -5.85 3.49 -12.73
N ILE A 11 -6.66 2.81 -11.92
CA ILE A 11 -6.42 1.42 -11.55
C ILE A 11 -6.57 0.48 -12.75
N ARG A 12 -7.48 0.76 -13.69
CA ARG A 12 -7.61 -0.03 -14.94
C ARG A 12 -6.34 0.09 -15.78
N GLN A 13 -5.81 1.30 -15.94
CA GLN A 13 -4.56 1.52 -16.67
C GLN A 13 -3.37 0.85 -15.97
N ALA A 14 -3.28 0.98 -14.65
CA ALA A 14 -2.23 0.37 -13.84
C ALA A 14 -2.26 -1.16 -13.95
N ASN A 15 -3.44 -1.76 -13.86
CA ASN A 15 -3.63 -3.21 -14.01
C ASN A 15 -3.26 -3.66 -15.42
N SER A 16 -3.65 -2.90 -16.45
CA SER A 16 -3.26 -3.19 -17.84
C SER A 16 -1.75 -3.14 -18.02
N ALA A 17 -1.08 -2.09 -17.52
CA ALA A 17 0.37 -1.97 -17.57
C ALA A 17 1.05 -3.13 -16.84
N PHE A 18 0.53 -3.52 -15.67
CA PHE A 18 1.05 -4.66 -14.91
C PHE A 18 0.91 -5.98 -15.67
N ALA A 19 -0.24 -6.22 -16.32
CA ALA A 19 -0.51 -7.44 -17.07
C ALA A 19 0.39 -7.62 -18.30
N HIS A 20 0.91 -6.53 -18.85
CA HIS A 20 1.85 -6.53 -19.98
C HIS A 20 3.31 -6.30 -19.53
N ASP A 21 3.64 -6.61 -18.27
CA ASP A 21 4.99 -6.49 -17.70
C ASP A 21 5.61 -5.08 -17.73
N HIS A 22 4.81 -4.04 -17.98
CA HIS A 22 5.22 -2.63 -17.92
C HIS A 22 5.27 -2.14 -16.47
N TYR A 23 6.10 -2.79 -15.64
CA TYR A 23 6.09 -2.60 -14.19
C TYR A 23 6.47 -1.19 -13.74
N ALA A 24 7.31 -0.47 -14.48
CA ALA A 24 7.64 0.92 -14.16
C ALA A 24 6.40 1.82 -14.25
N LEU A 25 5.69 1.75 -15.39
CA LEU A 25 4.44 2.48 -15.62
C LEU A 25 3.36 2.06 -14.61
N ALA A 26 3.20 0.76 -14.37
CA ALA A 26 2.24 0.28 -13.38
C ALA A 26 2.52 0.86 -11.98
N ALA A 27 3.80 0.89 -11.56
CA ALA A 27 4.18 1.46 -10.27
C ALA A 27 3.87 2.97 -10.18
N ASP A 28 4.09 3.72 -11.26
CA ASP A 28 3.75 5.14 -11.30
C ASP A 28 2.25 5.38 -11.18
N LEU A 29 1.43 4.61 -11.90
CA LEU A 29 -0.02 4.70 -11.86
C LEU A 29 -0.58 4.28 -10.49
N TYR A 30 -0.11 3.18 -9.89
CA TYR A 30 -0.54 2.79 -8.53
C TYR A 30 -0.13 3.82 -7.47
N ARG A 31 1.05 4.44 -7.62
CA ARG A 31 1.50 5.52 -6.73
C ARG A 31 0.61 6.76 -6.89
N GLN A 32 0.26 7.13 -8.13
CA GLN A 32 -0.67 8.21 -8.40
C GLN A 32 -2.03 7.95 -7.77
N ALA A 33 -2.58 6.74 -7.93
CA ALA A 33 -3.84 6.33 -7.29
C ALA A 33 -3.75 6.44 -5.75
N THR A 34 -2.68 5.94 -5.16
CA THR A 34 -2.44 6.00 -3.70
C THR A 34 -2.38 7.45 -3.21
N PHE A 35 -1.62 8.30 -3.90
CA PHE A 35 -1.46 9.71 -3.53
C PHE A 35 -2.79 10.47 -3.62
N MET A 36 -3.53 10.29 -4.72
CA MET A 36 -4.83 10.92 -4.91
C MET A 36 -5.83 10.50 -3.81
N LEU A 37 -5.91 9.20 -3.50
CA LEU A 37 -6.80 8.71 -2.44
C LEU A 37 -6.39 9.24 -1.04
N ALA A 38 -5.09 9.32 -0.76
CA ALA A 38 -4.59 9.91 0.48
C ALA A 38 -4.91 11.42 0.56
N GLN A 39 -4.90 12.14 -0.55
CA GLN A 39 -5.29 13.56 -0.58
C GLN A 39 -6.79 13.78 -0.37
N SER A 40 -7.64 12.84 -0.75
CA SER A 40 -9.08 12.90 -0.43
C SER A 40 -9.36 12.60 1.06
N TRP A 41 -8.38 12.08 1.80
CA TRP A 41 -8.54 11.67 3.20
C TRP A 41 -9.04 12.80 4.13
N PRO A 42 -8.44 14.01 4.16
CA PRO A 42 -8.87 15.07 5.09
C PRO A 42 -10.29 15.55 4.84
N GLN A 43 -10.73 15.51 3.58
CA GLN A 43 -12.10 15.87 3.21
C GLN A 43 -13.11 14.84 3.72
N HIS A 44 -12.76 13.55 3.66
CA HIS A 44 -13.55 12.47 4.24
C HIS A 44 -13.58 12.53 5.76
N GLU A 45 -12.45 12.82 6.44
CA GLU A 45 -12.42 13.04 7.90
C GLU A 45 -13.33 14.18 8.34
N ALA A 46 -13.29 15.31 7.63
CA ALA A 46 -14.15 16.47 7.93
C ALA A 46 -15.64 16.15 7.75
N GLN A 47 -15.98 15.30 6.78
CA GLN A 47 -17.35 14.80 6.61
C GLN A 47 -17.74 13.83 7.72
N LEU A 48 -16.83 12.95 8.14
CA LEU A 48 -17.00 12.02 9.26
C LEU A 48 -17.35 12.74 10.56
N ALA A 49 -16.58 13.78 10.89
CA ALA A 49 -16.76 14.56 12.12
C ALA A 49 -18.11 15.29 12.18
N ARG A 50 -18.77 15.50 11.04
CA ARG A 50 -20.04 16.21 10.91
C ARG A 50 -21.25 15.29 10.78
N ALA A 51 -21.06 14.00 10.51
CA ALA A 51 -22.14 13.05 10.26
C ALA A 51 -22.71 12.49 11.56
N THR A 52 -23.96 12.81 11.87
CA THR A 52 -24.71 12.30 13.03
C THR A 52 -25.53 11.03 12.72
N VAL A 53 -25.66 10.67 11.44
CA VAL A 53 -26.46 9.51 10.96
C VAL A 53 -25.71 8.82 9.80
N PRO A 54 -25.67 7.48 9.73
CA PRO A 54 -25.04 6.78 8.60
C PRO A 54 -25.89 6.98 7.34
N ARG A 55 -25.35 7.65 6.32
CA ARG A 55 -25.93 7.59 4.97
C ARG A 55 -25.44 6.31 4.29
N GLY A 56 -26.37 5.64 3.61
CA GLY A 56 -26.11 4.43 2.85
C GLY A 56 -24.96 4.64 1.86
N GLU A 57 -24.04 3.67 1.84
CA GLU A 57 -22.71 3.69 1.25
C GLU A 57 -21.69 4.57 2.00
N ASP A 58 -20.98 3.93 2.95
CA ASP A 58 -19.88 4.56 3.68
C ASP A 58 -18.69 4.79 2.73
N GLY A 59 -18.66 5.96 2.10
CA GLY A 59 -17.59 6.38 1.19
C GLY A 59 -16.20 6.32 1.83
N THR A 60 -16.11 6.40 3.17
CA THR A 60 -14.85 6.22 3.91
C THR A 60 -14.37 4.79 3.83
N ALA A 61 -15.27 3.82 4.06
CA ALA A 61 -14.95 2.40 3.92
C ALA A 61 -14.48 2.07 2.49
N LEU A 62 -15.16 2.61 1.48
CA LEU A 62 -14.76 2.42 0.07
C LEU A 62 -13.38 3.02 -0.21
N LEU A 63 -13.10 4.23 0.28
CA LEU A 63 -11.81 4.87 0.12
C LEU A 63 -10.67 4.05 0.77
N ILE A 64 -10.88 3.54 1.99
CA ILE A 64 -9.94 2.65 2.69
C ILE A 64 -9.63 1.41 1.84
N ILE A 65 -10.67 0.79 1.29
CA ILE A 65 -10.52 -0.40 0.43
C ILE A 65 -9.72 -0.06 -0.84
N CYS A 66 -10.08 1.02 -1.53
CA CYS A 66 -9.37 1.47 -2.74
C CYS A 66 -7.89 1.80 -2.48
N LEU A 67 -7.59 2.43 -1.34
CA LEU A 67 -6.23 2.75 -0.93
C LEU A 67 -5.43 1.48 -0.68
N SER A 68 -6.00 0.54 0.08
CA SER A 68 -5.40 -0.76 0.39
C SER A 68 -5.08 -1.55 -0.88
N ILE A 69 -6.03 -1.63 -1.83
CA ILE A 69 -5.82 -2.30 -3.13
C ILE A 69 -4.64 -1.65 -3.89
N SER A 70 -4.62 -0.32 -3.98
CA SER A 70 -3.58 0.42 -4.70
C SER A 70 -2.18 0.16 -4.11
N VAL A 71 -2.08 0.15 -2.78
CA VAL A 71 -0.83 -0.13 -2.07
C VAL A 71 -0.38 -1.58 -2.27
N GLN A 72 -1.28 -2.55 -2.15
CA GLN A 72 -0.95 -3.97 -2.33
C GLN A 72 -0.44 -4.23 -3.75
N ASN A 73 -1.09 -3.64 -4.76
CA ASN A 73 -0.66 -3.76 -6.15
C ASN A 73 0.68 -3.05 -6.41
N LEU A 74 0.90 -1.87 -5.80
CA LEU A 74 2.19 -1.19 -5.85
C LEU A 74 3.31 -2.05 -5.24
N ALA A 75 3.05 -2.66 -4.08
CA ALA A 75 4.00 -3.54 -3.42
C ALA A 75 4.32 -4.78 -4.27
N GLN A 76 3.31 -5.40 -4.86
CA GLN A 76 3.47 -6.51 -5.81
C GLN A 76 4.27 -6.10 -7.04
N THR A 77 4.06 -4.89 -7.55
CA THR A 77 4.84 -4.34 -8.67
C THR A 77 6.30 -4.14 -8.30
N TYR A 78 6.59 -3.62 -7.11
CA TYR A 78 7.98 -3.54 -6.61
C TYR A 78 8.61 -4.91 -6.40
N ALA A 79 7.87 -5.91 -5.95
CA ALA A 79 8.35 -7.28 -5.83
C ALA A 79 8.71 -7.89 -7.20
N ARG A 80 7.88 -7.67 -8.24
CA ARG A 80 8.19 -8.09 -9.63
C ARG A 80 9.49 -7.48 -10.14
N GLN A 81 9.81 -6.27 -9.71
CA GLN A 81 11.07 -5.58 -10.01
C GLN A 81 12.24 -5.98 -9.09
N GLN A 82 12.09 -6.97 -8.20
CA GLN A 82 13.08 -7.35 -7.18
C GLN A 82 13.45 -6.21 -6.20
N ARG A 83 12.57 -5.21 -6.06
CA ARG A 83 12.77 -4.03 -5.20
C ARG A 83 12.18 -4.29 -3.81
N TRP A 84 12.66 -5.35 -3.17
CA TRP A 84 12.13 -5.88 -1.91
C TRP A 84 12.03 -4.84 -0.79
N ARG A 85 13.07 -4.01 -0.61
CA ARG A 85 13.04 -2.93 0.39
C ARG A 85 11.88 -1.96 0.18
N ARG A 86 11.61 -1.57 -1.08
CA ARG A 86 10.50 -0.67 -1.40
C ARG A 86 9.16 -1.36 -1.17
N CYS A 87 9.01 -2.59 -1.65
CA CYS A 87 7.82 -3.43 -1.42
C CYS A 87 7.42 -3.47 0.07
N LEU A 88 8.35 -3.88 0.93
CA LEU A 88 8.11 -3.98 2.38
C LEU A 88 7.87 -2.62 3.04
N SER A 89 8.63 -1.58 2.65
CA SER A 89 8.42 -0.23 3.20
C SER A 89 7.05 0.35 2.83
N THR A 90 6.55 0.06 1.63
CA THR A 90 5.25 0.52 1.14
C THR A 90 4.12 -0.11 1.94
N LEU A 91 4.17 -1.42 2.18
CA LEU A 91 3.19 -2.15 2.99
C LEU A 91 3.21 -1.70 4.45
N ASN A 92 4.40 -1.59 5.05
CA ASN A 92 4.54 -1.15 6.44
C ASN A 92 3.97 0.26 6.65
N ARG A 93 4.29 1.22 5.77
CA ARG A 93 3.77 2.59 5.88
C ARG A 93 2.25 2.62 5.81
N ALA A 94 1.65 1.91 4.87
CA ALA A 94 0.20 1.84 4.76
C ALA A 94 -0.46 1.15 5.96
N LEU A 95 0.16 0.10 6.50
CA LEU A 95 -0.34 -0.56 7.71
C LEU A 95 -0.35 0.40 8.90
N GLN A 96 0.72 1.19 9.08
CA GLN A 96 0.77 2.20 10.15
C GLN A 96 -0.31 3.27 9.95
N GLN A 97 -0.55 3.72 8.72
CA GLN A 97 -1.62 4.67 8.41
C GLN A 97 -3.00 4.11 8.77
N VAL A 98 -3.30 2.86 8.38
CA VAL A 98 -4.57 2.20 8.71
C VAL A 98 -4.76 2.03 10.22
N ILE A 99 -3.70 1.68 10.96
CA ILE A 99 -3.74 1.53 12.43
C ILE A 99 -3.98 2.89 13.10
N GLN A 100 -3.26 3.94 12.69
CA GLN A 100 -3.45 5.29 13.23
C GLN A 100 -4.88 5.78 13.02
N LEU A 101 -5.40 5.56 11.82
CA LEU A 101 -6.75 5.93 11.49
C LEU A 101 -7.80 5.17 12.31
N GLN A 102 -7.59 3.87 12.53
CA GLN A 102 -8.47 3.07 13.38
C GLN A 102 -8.54 3.60 14.82
N GLN A 103 -7.46 4.22 15.32
CA GLN A 103 -7.42 4.84 16.65
C GLN A 103 -8.15 6.20 16.68
N GLN A 104 -8.33 6.85 15.53
CA GLN A 104 -8.91 8.19 15.44
C GLN A 104 -10.42 8.18 15.20
N ILE A 105 -10.97 7.13 14.58
CA ILE A 105 -12.41 7.07 14.30
C ILE A 105 -13.20 6.44 15.47
N PRO A 106 -14.47 6.85 15.70
CA PRO A 106 -15.29 6.30 16.76
C PRO A 106 -15.48 4.77 16.63
N PRO A 107 -15.52 3.99 17.73
CA PRO A 107 -15.66 2.52 17.67
C PRO A 107 -16.90 2.03 16.93
N ALA A 108 -18.02 2.77 16.98
CA ALA A 108 -19.27 2.43 16.30
C ALA A 108 -19.27 2.78 14.80
N HIS A 109 -18.19 3.36 14.27
CA HIS A 109 -18.14 3.82 12.89
C HIS A 109 -18.11 2.63 11.90
N PRO A 110 -18.97 2.62 10.85
CA PRO A 110 -19.04 1.51 9.89
C PRO A 110 -17.69 1.20 9.20
N ALA A 111 -16.89 2.22 8.88
CA ALA A 111 -15.53 2.07 8.36
C ALA A 111 -14.56 1.23 9.22
N ASN A 112 -14.82 1.01 10.52
CA ASN A 112 -13.96 0.17 11.35
C ASN A 112 -13.85 -1.27 10.82
N ILE A 113 -14.92 -1.79 10.22
CA ILE A 113 -14.89 -3.13 9.61
C ILE A 113 -13.92 -3.15 8.42
N ALA A 114 -13.93 -2.10 7.59
CA ALA A 114 -13.01 -1.96 6.48
C ALA A 114 -11.56 -1.79 6.97
N LEU A 115 -11.31 -0.95 7.99
CA LEU A 115 -9.96 -0.79 8.57
C LEU A 115 -9.40 -2.09 9.12
N LEU A 116 -10.20 -2.83 9.88
CA LEU A 116 -9.80 -4.13 10.41
C LEU A 116 -9.44 -5.09 9.28
N ARG A 117 -10.34 -5.24 8.30
CA ARG A 117 -10.12 -6.12 7.15
C ARG A 117 -8.86 -5.75 6.37
N GLU A 118 -8.69 -4.47 6.05
CA GLU A 118 -7.55 -4.01 5.27
C GLU A 118 -6.23 -4.06 6.07
N SER A 119 -6.26 -3.85 7.38
CA SER A 119 -5.09 -4.08 8.25
C SER A 119 -4.62 -5.54 8.21
N CYS A 120 -5.56 -6.50 8.22
CA CYS A 120 -5.26 -7.93 8.11
C CYS A 120 -4.69 -8.28 6.74
N ASN A 121 -5.24 -7.70 5.66
CA ASN A 121 -4.71 -7.88 4.31
C ASN A 121 -3.27 -7.38 4.20
N LEU A 122 -2.99 -6.16 4.69
CA LEU A 122 -1.64 -5.60 4.68
C LEU A 122 -0.64 -6.42 5.50
N ARG A 123 -1.03 -6.93 6.68
CA ARG A 123 -0.18 -7.83 7.48
C ARG A 123 0.11 -9.14 6.75
N ARG A 124 -0.90 -9.73 6.10
CA ARG A 124 -0.73 -10.95 5.30
C ARG A 124 0.26 -10.74 4.16
N GLU A 125 0.10 -9.65 3.41
CA GLU A 125 1.03 -9.32 2.31
C GLU A 125 2.43 -9.02 2.83
N LEU A 126 2.57 -8.29 3.93
CA LEU A 126 3.86 -8.01 4.55
C LEU A 126 4.59 -9.30 4.95
N CYS A 127 3.87 -10.25 5.56
CA CYS A 127 4.41 -11.57 5.92
C CYS A 127 4.86 -12.32 4.66
N ARG A 128 3.97 -12.43 3.66
CA ARG A 128 4.25 -13.11 2.38
C ARG A 128 5.48 -12.56 1.69
N PHE A 129 5.58 -11.24 1.51
CA PHE A 129 6.72 -10.63 0.83
C PHE A 129 7.99 -10.66 1.66
N SER A 130 7.90 -10.68 3.00
CA SER A 130 9.09 -10.84 3.85
C SER A 130 9.73 -12.21 3.65
N GLN A 131 8.92 -13.26 3.53
CA GLN A 131 9.40 -14.62 3.23
C GLN A 131 10.05 -14.70 1.85
N LEU A 132 9.43 -14.09 0.83
CA LEU A 132 9.99 -14.05 -0.53
C LEU A 132 11.28 -13.21 -0.63
N ALA A 133 11.38 -12.14 0.15
CA ALA A 133 12.55 -11.26 0.16
C ALA A 133 13.73 -11.84 0.94
N ALA A 134 13.52 -12.79 1.85
CA ALA A 134 14.54 -13.28 2.77
C ALA A 134 15.82 -13.75 2.06
N PRO A 135 15.77 -14.56 0.98
CA PRO A 135 16.99 -14.98 0.27
C PRO A 135 17.73 -13.78 -0.35
N ALA A 136 16.99 -12.91 -1.05
CA ALA A 136 17.57 -11.76 -1.76
C ALA A 136 18.14 -10.67 -0.83
N LEU A 137 17.71 -10.63 0.42
CA LEU A 137 18.24 -9.71 1.44
C LEU A 137 19.47 -10.29 2.16
N GLN A 138 19.58 -11.61 2.27
CA GLN A 138 20.74 -12.28 2.88
C GLN A 138 21.97 -12.23 1.96
N ASP A 139 21.81 -12.43 0.65
CA ASP A 139 22.92 -12.39 -0.33
C ASP A 139 23.67 -11.04 -0.34
N LYS A 140 22.96 -9.94 -0.06
CA LYS A 140 23.55 -8.60 -0.01
C LYS A 140 24.41 -8.34 1.24
N ILE A 141 24.25 -9.14 2.30
CA ILE A 141 25.07 -9.03 3.51
C ILE A 141 26.40 -9.74 3.31
N PHE A 142 26.41 -10.88 2.60
CA PHE A 142 27.63 -11.66 2.36
C PHE A 142 28.60 -11.01 1.36
N CYS A 143 28.13 -10.29 0.34
CA CYS A 143 29.02 -9.64 -0.64
C CYS A 143 29.82 -8.44 -0.10
N HIS A 144 29.54 -7.95 1.11
CA HIS A 144 30.31 -6.87 1.74
C HIS A 144 31.38 -7.35 2.74
N ALA A 145 31.55 -8.67 2.90
CA ALA A 145 32.45 -9.27 3.89
C ALA A 145 33.62 -10.07 3.28
N LEU A 146 34.26 -9.56 2.22
CA LEU A 146 35.56 -10.07 1.80
C LEU A 146 36.67 -9.11 2.27
N PRO A 147 37.49 -9.47 3.27
CA PRO A 147 38.67 -8.70 3.60
C PRO A 147 39.70 -8.83 2.47
N VAL A 148 40.29 -7.70 2.09
CA VAL A 148 41.44 -7.62 1.19
C VAL A 148 42.60 -8.35 1.85
N SER A 149 42.96 -9.54 1.36
CA SER A 149 44.23 -10.16 1.71
C SER A 149 45.36 -9.30 1.15
N HIS A 150 46.00 -8.52 2.02
CA HIS A 150 47.35 -8.04 1.77
C HIS A 150 48.31 -9.24 1.76
N ALA A 151 48.64 -9.72 0.57
CA ALA A 151 49.87 -10.45 0.37
C ALA A 151 51.01 -9.42 0.34
N LEU A 152 51.86 -9.42 1.36
CA LEU A 152 53.17 -8.77 1.31
C LEU A 152 54.24 -9.87 1.39
N HIS A 153 55.20 -9.71 0.49
CA HIS A 153 56.39 -10.52 0.27
C HIS A 153 57.31 -10.63 1.48
#